data_AF-A0A432K598-F1
#
_entry.id   AF-A0A432K598-F1
#
_cell.length_a   1.000
_cell.length_b   1.000
_cell.length_c   1.000
_cell.angle_alpha   90.00
_cell.angle_beta   90.00
_cell.angle_gamma   90.00
#
_symmetry.space_group_name_H-M   'P 1'
#
loop_
_entity.id
_entity.type
_entity.pdbx_description
1 polymer ?
#
loop_
_entity_poly.entity_id
_entity_poly.type
_entity_poly.pdbx_seq_one_letter_code
_entity_poly.pdbx_strand_id
1 'polypeptide(L)'
;MGAEPVGAMLSLCAPAEMSLSVFDGILSGVLFEARRFQCPLVGGNLSRAKECSLTVTIIGRVGRGRALRQPPRRRPEVPQGQHLPGSHPPTPRARRSR
;
A
#
# COMPACT_ATOMS: atom_id res chain seq x y z
N MET A 1 -2.22 -6.02 -9.62
CA MET A 1 -2.20 -7.50 -9.73
C MET A 1 -2.94 -8.04 -10.95
N GLY A 2 -3.53 -7.22 -11.84
CA GLY A 2 -4.31 -7.71 -12.99
C GLY A 2 -5.63 -8.40 -12.60
N ALA A 3 -6.16 -8.07 -11.42
CA ALA A 3 -7.40 -8.63 -10.90
C ALA A 3 -8.58 -7.74 -11.33
N GLU A 4 -9.73 -8.37 -11.54
CA GLU A 4 -11.02 -7.68 -11.68
C GLU A 4 -11.51 -7.31 -10.28
N PRO A 5 -11.83 -6.03 -10.00
CA PRO A 5 -12.36 -5.63 -8.71
C PRO A 5 -13.76 -6.21 -8.51
N VAL A 6 -14.05 -6.73 -7.32
CA VAL A 6 -15.35 -7.36 -6.99
C VAL A 6 -16.05 -6.69 -5.81
N GLY A 7 -15.35 -5.86 -5.04
CA GLY A 7 -15.93 -5.11 -3.95
C GLY A 7 -14.92 -4.22 -3.25
N ALA A 8 -15.43 -3.18 -2.61
CA ALA A 8 -14.66 -2.21 -1.84
C ALA A 8 -15.20 -2.08 -0.41
N MET A 9 -14.32 -1.77 0.53
CA MET A 9 -14.68 -1.33 1.88
C MET A 9 -14.06 0.05 2.14
N LEU A 10 -14.81 0.94 2.80
CA LEU A 10 -14.35 2.28 3.16
C LEU A 10 -14.34 2.45 4.69
N SER A 11 -13.18 2.67 5.28
CA SER A 11 -13.08 3.16 6.65
C SER A 11 -12.76 4.64 6.63
N LEU A 12 -13.63 5.46 7.23
CA LEU A 12 -13.48 6.91 7.33
C LEU A 12 -13.36 7.32 8.80
N CYS A 13 -12.30 8.06 9.10
CA CYS A 13 -12.09 8.73 10.37
C CYS A 13 -12.33 10.22 10.16
N ALA A 14 -13.18 10.85 10.98
CA ALA A 14 -13.54 12.26 10.80
C ALA A 14 -13.58 13.04 12.13
N PRO A 15 -13.18 14.33 12.12
CA PRO A 15 -13.51 15.28 13.19
C PRO A 15 -15.01 15.41 13.41
N ALA A 16 -15.41 15.72 14.64
CA ALA A 16 -16.83 15.91 14.96
C ALA A 16 -17.40 17.17 14.32
N GLU A 17 -16.53 18.14 14.04
CA GLU A 17 -16.83 19.45 13.47
C GLU A 17 -16.80 19.44 11.93
N MET A 18 -16.45 18.30 11.31
CA MET A 18 -16.51 18.15 9.86
C MET A 18 -17.93 18.39 9.36
N SER A 19 -18.09 19.25 8.36
CA SER A 19 -19.40 19.52 7.78
C SER A 19 -19.93 18.29 7.05
N LEU A 20 -21.24 18.09 7.11
CA LEU A 20 -21.92 17.03 6.35
C LEU A 20 -21.70 17.21 4.84
N SER A 21 -21.60 18.44 4.33
CA SER A 21 -21.30 18.69 2.93
C SER A 21 -19.96 18.11 2.47
N VAL A 22 -18.93 18.15 3.33
CA VAL A 22 -17.63 17.55 3.03
C VAL A 22 -17.72 16.03 3.08
N PHE A 23 -18.38 15.49 4.12
CA PHE A 23 -18.62 14.05 4.25
C PHE A 23 -19.38 13.47 3.04
N ASP A 24 -20.48 14.11 2.64
CA ASP A 24 -21.30 13.73 1.49
C ASP A 24 -20.52 13.86 0.18
N GLY A 25 -19.66 14.87 0.05
CA GLY A 25 -18.77 15.04 -1.10
C GLY A 25 -17.78 13.87 -1.24
N ILE A 26 -17.16 13.46 -0.13
CA ILE A 26 -16.26 12.29 -0.11
C ILE A 26 -17.03 11.02 -0.51
N LEU A 27 -18.18 10.76 0.11
CA LEU A 27 -18.97 9.57 -0.21
C LEU A 27 -19.47 9.58 -1.66
N SER A 28 -19.91 10.73 -2.16
CA SER A 28 -20.37 10.87 -3.54
C SER A 28 -19.26 10.55 -4.53
N GLY A 29 -18.04 11.03 -4.29
CA GLY A 29 -16.86 10.71 -5.10
C GLY A 29 -16.53 9.21 -5.08
N VAL A 30 -16.51 8.61 -3.89
CA VAL A 30 -16.26 7.16 -3.74
C VAL A 30 -17.33 6.34 -4.47
N LEU A 31 -18.61 6.67 -4.31
CA LEU A 31 -19.72 5.95 -4.95
C LEU A 31 -19.74 6.16 -6.47
N PHE A 32 -19.32 7.33 -6.95
CA PHE A 32 -19.15 7.58 -8.37
C PHE A 32 -18.09 6.64 -8.97
N GLU A 33 -16.91 6.56 -8.35
CA GLU A 33 -15.83 5.68 -8.82
C GLU A 33 -16.20 4.18 -8.66
N ALA A 34 -16.86 3.81 -7.55
CA ALA A 34 -17.38 2.46 -7.34
C ALA A 34 -18.29 2.02 -8.50
N ARG A 35 -19.20 2.90 -8.95
CA ARG A 35 -20.04 2.65 -10.12
C ARG A 35 -19.22 2.59 -11.41
N ARG A 36 -18.31 3.54 -11.63
CA ARG A 36 -17.46 3.58 -12.83
C ARG A 36 -16.66 2.29 -13.03
N PHE A 37 -16.14 1.72 -11.94
CA PHE A 37 -15.33 0.51 -11.97
C PHE A 37 -16.11 -0.78 -11.71
N GLN A 38 -17.44 -0.73 -11.61
CA GLN A 38 -18.30 -1.88 -11.28
C GLN A 38 -17.82 -2.60 -9.99
N CYS A 39 -17.31 -1.83 -9.04
CA CYS A 39 -16.75 -2.30 -7.78
C CYS A 39 -17.64 -1.81 -6.63
N PRO A 40 -18.63 -2.60 -6.21
CA PRO A 40 -19.60 -2.15 -5.22
C PRO A 40 -18.92 -1.84 -3.87
N LEU A 41 -19.31 -0.75 -3.22
CA LEU A 41 -18.95 -0.49 -1.83
C LEU A 41 -19.83 -1.38 -0.94
N VAL A 42 -19.25 -2.46 -0.41
CA VAL A 42 -19.99 -3.52 0.30
C VAL A 42 -20.00 -3.33 1.82
N GLY A 43 -19.26 -2.35 2.33
CA GLY A 43 -19.22 -2.06 3.76
C GLY A 43 -18.16 -1.04 4.12
N GLY A 44 -17.98 -0.85 5.42
CA GLY A 44 -17.09 0.17 5.92
C GLY A 44 -17.19 0.40 7.42
N ASN A 45 -16.52 1.45 7.86
CA ASN A 45 -16.56 1.93 9.24
C ASN A 45 -16.49 3.46 9.25
N LEU A 46 -17.17 4.09 10.21
CA LEU A 46 -17.07 5.51 10.49
C LEU A 46 -16.70 5.69 11.96
N SER A 47 -15.61 6.40 12.23
CA SER A 47 -15.16 6.67 13.59
C SER A 47 -14.71 8.13 13.76
N ARG A 48 -14.79 8.62 15.00
CA ARG A 48 -14.31 9.96 15.34
C ARG A 48 -12.77 9.99 15.40
N ALA A 49 -12.17 11.06 14.89
CA ALA A 49 -10.73 11.31 14.98
C ALA A 49 -10.45 12.82 15.02
N LYS A 50 -9.20 13.22 15.30
CA LYS A 50 -8.80 14.64 15.26
C LYS A 50 -8.67 15.19 13.83
N GLU A 51 -8.36 14.31 12.89
CA GLU A 51 -8.11 14.64 11.49
C GLU A 51 -8.91 13.71 10.59
N CYS A 52 -9.20 14.17 9.37
CA CYS A 52 -9.82 13.33 8.36
C CYS A 52 -8.81 12.33 7.80
N SER A 53 -9.14 11.04 7.81
CA SER A 53 -8.39 10.03 7.06
C SER A 53 -9.32 8.95 6.52
N LEU A 54 -8.98 8.42 5.36
CA LEU A 54 -9.75 7.38 4.69
C LEU A 54 -8.85 6.23 4.26
N THR A 55 -9.36 5.03 4.44
CA THR A 55 -8.74 3.78 3.97
C THR A 55 -9.75 3.06 3.10
N VAL A 56 -9.36 2.79 1.85
CA VAL A 56 -10.16 1.99 0.92
C VAL A 56 -9.48 0.65 0.72
N THR A 57 -10.19 -0.43 1.02
CA THR A 57 -9.73 -1.80 0.76
C THR A 57 -10.50 -2.36 -0.43
N ILE A 58 -9.78 -2.75 -1.49
CA ILE A 58 -10.38 -3.35 -2.69
C ILE A 58 -10.10 -4.85 -2.69
N ILE A 59 -11.14 -5.64 -2.82
CA ILE A 59 -11.06 -7.08 -3.05
C ILE A 59 -11.19 -7.30 -4.56
N GLY A 60 -10.28 -8.08 -5.11
CA GLY A 60 -10.27 -8.41 -6.54
C GLY A 60 -10.15 -9.91 -6.77
N ARG A 61 -10.70 -10.36 -7.90
CA ARG A 61 -10.62 -11.74 -8.38
C ARG A 61 -9.63 -11.83 -9.53
N VAL A 62 -8.78 -12.86 -9.50
CA VAL A 62 -7.85 -13.17 -10.58
C VAL A 62 -7.75 -14.68 -10.76
N GLY A 63 -7.59 -15.13 -11.99
CA GLY A 63 -7.37 -16.54 -12.27
C GLY A 63 -6.12 -17.08 -11.56
N ARG A 64 -6.14 -18.33 -11.13
CA ARG A 64 -4.98 -18.99 -10.51
C ARG A 64 -3.77 -18.89 -11.45
N GLY A 65 -2.62 -18.50 -10.92
CA GLY A 65 -1.38 -18.32 -11.68
C GLY A 65 -1.34 -17.09 -12.60
N ARG A 66 -2.39 -16.26 -12.65
CA ARG A 66 -2.47 -15.07 -13.52
C ARG A 66 -2.24 -13.74 -12.81
N ALA A 67 -1.99 -13.78 -11.51
CA ALA A 67 -1.72 -12.58 -10.72
C ALA A 67 -0.38 -11.96 -11.17
N LEU A 68 -0.44 -10.73 -11.68
CA LEU A 68 0.74 -9.96 -12.05
C LEU A 68 1.47 -9.55 -10.77
N ARG A 69 2.66 -10.09 -10.55
CA ARG A 69 3.55 -9.73 -9.44
C ARG A 69 4.64 -8.81 -9.97
N GLN A 70 5.04 -7.83 -9.16
CA GLN A 70 6.24 -7.08 -9.47
C GLN A 70 7.42 -8.06 -9.42
N PRO A 71 8.15 -8.30 -10.52
CA PRO A 71 9.29 -9.19 -10.50
C PRO A 71 10.36 -8.59 -9.57
N PRO A 72 11.22 -9.42 -8.96
CA PRO A 72 12.35 -8.90 -8.22
C PRO A 72 13.15 -7.98 -9.14
N ARG A 73 13.51 -6.78 -8.65
CA ARG A 73 14.48 -5.95 -9.36
C ARG A 73 15.75 -6.78 -9.50
N ARG A 74 16.23 -6.97 -10.75
CA ARG A 74 17.55 -7.55 -10.97
C ARG A 74 18.54 -6.72 -10.16
N ARG A 75 19.27 -7.34 -9.23
CA ARG A 75 20.40 -6.68 -8.59
C ARG A 75 21.34 -6.27 -9.73
N PRO A 76 21.84 -5.02 -9.76
CA PRO A 76 22.94 -4.71 -10.65
C PRO A 76 24.04 -5.72 -10.36
N GLU A 77 24.55 -6.36 -11.40
CA GLU A 77 25.79 -7.13 -11.28
C GLU A 77 26.84 -6.16 -10.76
N VAL A 78 27.29 -6.38 -9.52
CA VAL A 78 28.48 -5.70 -9.01
C VAL A 78 29.64 -6.38 -9.73
N PRO A 79 30.39 -5.67 -10.60
CA PRO A 79 31.56 -6.26 -11.22
C PRO A 79 32.51 -6.73 -10.11
N GLN A 80 32.77 -8.03 -10.06
CA GLN A 80 33.80 -8.58 -9.18
C GLN A 80 35.14 -8.04 -9.67
N GLY A 81 35.68 -7.02 -9.00
CA GLY A 81 37.02 -6.52 -9.31
C GLY A 81 37.26 -5.02 -9.14
N GLN A 82 36.23 -4.18 -8.95
CA GLN A 82 36.48 -2.77 -8.61
C GLN A 82 36.54 -2.58 -7.10
N HIS A 83 37.77 -2.59 -6.58
CA HIS A 83 38.07 -2.08 -5.24
C HIS A 83 37.65 -0.61 -5.18
N LEU A 84 36.63 -0.30 -4.38
CA LEU A 84 36.28 1.09 -4.05
C LEU A 84 37.47 1.69 -3.26
N PRO A 85 38.13 2.75 -3.76
CA PRO A 85 39.18 3.42 -3.00
C PRO A 85 38.57 3.95 -1.69
N GLY A 86 39.09 3.48 -0.55
CA GLY A 86 38.64 3.86 0.80
C GLY A 86 37.93 2.77 1.61
N SER A 87 37.77 1.56 1.07
CA SER A 87 37.28 0.43 1.88
C SER A 87 38.42 -0.16 2.73
N HIS A 88 38.55 0.32 3.97
CA HIS A 88 39.41 -0.34 4.95
C HIS A 88 38.90 -1.77 5.22
N PRO A 89 39.76 -2.80 5.17
CA PRO A 89 39.36 -4.13 5.57
C PRO A 89 38.95 -4.09 7.05
N PRO A 90 37.88 -4.81 7.47
CA PRO A 90 37.52 -4.89 8.87
C PRO A 90 38.68 -5.49 9.66
N THR A 91 39.12 -4.77 10.68
CA THR A 91 40.17 -5.22 11.61
C THR A 91 39.76 -6.55 12.25
N PRO A 92 40.66 -7.56 12.32
CA PRO A 92 40.35 -8.82 12.96
C PRO A 92 40.00 -8.58 14.43
N ARG A 93 38.76 -8.89 14.83
CA ARG A 93 38.41 -8.95 16.25
C ARG A 93 39.29 -9.99 16.92
N ALA A 94 40.18 -9.55 17.80
CA ALA A 94 40.99 -10.41 18.65
C ALA A 94 40.09 -11.41 19.38
N ARG A 95 40.30 -12.70 19.10
CA ARG A 95 39.66 -13.82 19.80
C ARG A 95 40.15 -13.76 21.25
N ARG A 96 39.30 -13.37 22.20
CA ARG A 96 39.58 -13.53 23.63
C ARG A 96 39.63 -15.03 23.93
N SER A 97 40.81 -15.54 24.22
CA SER A 97 41.04 -16.87 24.79
C SER A 97 40.41 -16.95 26.19
N ARG A 98 39.69 -18.04 26.45
CA ARG A 98 39.41 -18.52 27.81
C ARG A 98 40.62 -19.27 28.33
#